data_AF-A0ABD6VWC6-F1
#
_entry.id   AF-A0ABD6VWC6-F1
#
_cell.length_a   1.000
_cell.length_b   1.000
_cell.length_c   1.000
_cell.angle_alpha   90.00
_cell.angle_beta   90.00
_cell.angle_gamma   90.00
#
_symmetry.space_group_name_H-M   'P 1'
#
loop_
_entity.id
_entity.type
_entity.pdbx_description
1 polymer ?
#
loop_
_entity_poly.entity_id
_entity_poly.type
_entity_poly.pdbx_seq_one_letter_code
_entity_poly.pdbx_strand_id
1 'polypeptide(L)'
;MKYENKGLLMDWQNNIDKVAELTKHSPVRTAKKSRLSDLLNTVSTGKIVGAKERKELNKKKVILTSNSKANPVIAFLECLGSPEQLPAFLAQFYPEMLQRVDYKRACSVATSNILQMPSGRGSGASQAVKNLFVPANKFDPWRADKKLMTDVWQAVNLIAVNQVTGHQIAKEPGRGIYVTKDLIMDMLEHPEKATKTKIANALVLMRVAGAIHLAQPDELTDAGLKLTQFNNGSKLVKSHHLYILGDFNTANFDLASDNFNLNLNTPISKTMLIQLLGEKVASDYFPDLHSGIGKKEIDFFMTLKAQKGYTNEVIISAKAAADSIVSLTGVKDRTARQYTDQVCNVRPIEMEKMSKCEAKRLGYVLGGYKDTKPAEKLIVPTSKEALRMCLEKLAGKNDKLKKELKTRMHR
;
A
#
# COMPACT_ATOMS: atom_id res chain seq x y z
N MET A 1 19.57 -2.94 24.47
CA MET A 1 18.32 -3.33 23.78
C MET A 1 17.70 -2.09 23.14
N LYS A 2 16.86 -2.24 22.10
CA LYS A 2 16.15 -1.13 21.44
C LYS A 2 15.19 -0.38 22.40
N TYR A 3 14.68 -1.09 23.40
CA TYR A 3 13.74 -0.63 24.42
C TYR A 3 14.18 -1.17 25.78
N GLU A 4 14.34 -0.31 26.80
CA GLU A 4 14.88 -0.71 28.10
C GLU A 4 13.90 -1.62 28.88
N ASN A 5 12.60 -1.35 28.77
CA ASN A 5 11.57 -2.08 29.53
C ASN A 5 11.04 -3.32 28.79
N LYS A 6 11.65 -3.75 27.67
CA LYS A 6 11.15 -4.87 26.88
C LYS A 6 11.01 -6.17 27.69
N GLY A 7 12.05 -6.56 28.45
CA GLY A 7 11.99 -7.78 29.26
C GLY A 7 10.88 -7.74 30.32
N LEU A 8 10.70 -6.58 30.94
CA LEU A 8 9.66 -6.34 31.94
C LEU A 8 8.25 -6.36 31.35
N LEU A 9 8.06 -5.84 30.12
CA LEU A 9 6.78 -5.85 29.43
C LEU A 9 6.44 -7.20 28.81
N MET A 10 7.42 -7.99 28.38
CA MET A 10 7.18 -9.36 27.89
C MET A 10 6.71 -10.30 29.01
N ASP A 11 7.16 -10.05 30.24
CA ASP A 11 6.82 -10.82 31.44
C ASP A 11 6.01 -9.97 32.45
N TRP A 12 5.07 -9.18 31.93
CA TRP A 12 4.34 -8.20 32.74
C TRP A 12 3.50 -8.84 33.85
N GLN A 13 3.03 -10.08 33.67
CA GLN A 13 2.25 -10.83 34.65
C GLN A 13 3.04 -11.09 35.95
N ASN A 14 4.36 -11.27 35.86
CA ASN A 14 5.23 -11.45 37.02
C ASN A 14 5.83 -10.13 37.52
N ASN A 15 5.53 -9.01 36.86
CA ASN A 15 6.10 -7.69 37.14
C ASN A 15 5.02 -6.60 37.32
N ILE A 16 3.82 -7.00 37.79
CA ILE A 16 2.62 -6.14 37.83
C ILE A 16 2.88 -4.79 38.47
N ASP A 17 3.51 -4.73 39.65
CA ASP A 17 3.70 -3.47 40.39
C ASP A 17 4.58 -2.47 39.63
N LYS A 18 5.69 -2.95 39.05
CA LYS A 18 6.58 -2.11 38.25
C LYS A 18 5.89 -1.65 36.97
N VAL A 19 5.16 -2.53 36.29
CA VAL A 19 4.39 -2.17 35.09
C VAL A 19 3.29 -1.16 35.41
N ALA A 20 2.60 -1.31 36.55
CA ALA A 20 1.58 -0.37 37.03
C ALA A 20 2.14 1.04 37.23
N GLU A 21 3.36 1.16 37.75
CA GLU A 21 4.03 2.45 37.89
C GLU A 21 4.35 3.10 36.53
N LEU A 22 4.73 2.29 35.54
CA LEU A 22 5.00 2.74 34.17
C LEU A 22 3.71 3.15 33.44
N THR A 23 2.60 2.45 33.68
CA THR A 23 1.30 2.67 33.01
C THR A 23 0.40 3.67 33.75
N LYS A 24 0.84 4.20 34.90
CA LYS A 24 0.10 5.20 35.69
C LYS A 24 -0.41 6.35 34.83
N HIS A 25 -1.72 6.59 34.90
CA HIS A 25 -2.42 7.56 34.07
C HIS A 25 -3.65 8.12 34.79
N SER A 26 -4.34 9.08 34.16
CA SER A 26 -5.62 9.60 34.63
C SER A 26 -6.77 8.86 33.91
N PRO A 27 -7.63 8.09 34.61
CA PRO A 27 -8.70 7.31 33.99
C PRO A 27 -9.68 8.16 33.18
N VAL A 28 -9.94 9.40 33.63
CA VAL A 28 -10.81 10.35 32.92
C VAL A 28 -10.30 10.66 31.51
N ARG A 29 -8.97 10.65 31.30
CA ARG A 29 -8.36 10.94 30.00
C ARG A 29 -8.37 9.73 29.05
N THR A 30 -8.46 8.52 29.57
CA THR A 30 -8.33 7.26 28.82
C THR A 30 -9.68 6.58 28.55
N ALA A 31 -10.68 6.76 29.42
CA ALA A 31 -12.02 6.17 29.28
C ALA A 31 -12.74 6.50 27.96
N LYS A 32 -12.44 7.64 27.33
CA LYS A 32 -13.06 8.06 26.06
C LYS A 32 -12.28 7.61 24.82
N LYS A 33 -11.20 6.86 24.97
CA LYS A 33 -10.36 6.44 23.84
C LYS A 33 -10.95 5.19 23.22
N SER A 34 -11.10 5.21 21.90
CA SER A 34 -11.56 4.05 21.14
C SER A 34 -10.45 3.27 20.46
N ARG A 35 -9.26 3.87 20.39
CA ARG A 35 -8.10 3.27 19.74
C ARG A 35 -6.88 3.22 20.64
N LEU A 36 -6.07 2.19 20.43
CA LEU A 36 -4.79 2.01 21.14
C LEU A 36 -3.84 3.18 20.87
N SER A 37 -3.80 3.67 19.63
CA SER A 37 -3.03 4.86 19.25
C SER A 37 -3.43 6.10 20.05
N ASP A 38 -4.71 6.26 20.36
CA ASP A 38 -5.22 7.43 21.07
C ASP A 38 -4.93 7.34 22.57
N LEU A 39 -4.97 6.12 23.12
CA LEU A 39 -4.45 5.82 24.46
C LEU A 39 -2.97 6.18 24.56
N LEU A 40 -2.14 5.61 23.68
CA LEU A 40 -0.68 5.79 23.69
C LEU A 40 -0.25 7.24 23.40
N ASN A 41 -1.05 7.99 22.65
CA ASN A 41 -0.86 9.44 22.48
C ASN A 41 -1.21 10.25 23.74
N THR A 42 -1.98 9.69 24.66
CA THR A 42 -2.42 10.36 25.90
C THR A 42 -1.49 10.05 27.08
N VAL A 43 -0.96 8.83 27.16
CA VAL A 43 -0.02 8.40 28.21
C VAL A 43 1.44 8.59 27.78
N SER A 44 2.39 8.42 28.71
CA SER A 44 3.82 8.48 28.40
C SER A 44 4.29 7.13 27.85
N THR A 45 4.12 6.91 26.55
CA THR A 45 4.50 5.63 25.92
C THR A 45 6.00 5.43 25.98
N GLY A 46 6.80 6.50 25.84
CA GLY A 46 8.25 6.45 26.05
C GLY A 46 8.66 5.92 27.42
N LYS A 47 7.97 6.33 28.50
CA LYS A 47 8.21 5.78 29.85
C LYS A 47 7.87 4.29 29.89
N ILE A 48 6.74 3.89 29.31
CA ILE A 48 6.30 2.49 29.29
C ILE A 48 7.34 1.60 28.62
N VAL A 49 7.75 1.93 27.39
CA VAL A 49 8.70 1.09 26.63
C VAL A 49 10.16 1.33 27.03
N GLY A 50 10.47 2.35 27.83
CA GLY A 50 11.85 2.70 28.19
C GLY A 50 12.63 3.21 26.98
N ALA A 51 12.07 4.21 26.29
CA ALA A 51 12.75 4.90 25.18
C ALA A 51 12.32 6.38 25.09
N LYS A 52 13.14 7.19 24.40
CA LYS A 52 12.89 8.63 24.27
C LYS A 52 11.65 8.88 23.41
N GLU A 53 10.70 9.64 23.94
CA GLU A 53 9.49 10.06 23.22
C GLU A 53 9.67 11.47 22.62
N ARG A 54 9.16 11.68 21.41
CA ARG A 54 9.08 13.01 20.80
C ARG A 54 7.71 13.23 20.19
N LYS A 55 7.20 14.45 20.32
CA LYS A 55 5.99 14.91 19.61
C LYS A 55 6.39 15.64 18.34
N GLU A 56 5.81 15.24 17.22
CA GLU A 56 6.01 15.89 15.93
C GLU A 56 5.04 17.08 15.77
N LEU A 57 5.29 17.94 14.77
CA LEU A 57 4.53 19.17 14.53
C LEU A 57 3.03 18.93 14.29
N ASN A 58 2.68 17.76 13.75
CA ASN A 58 1.30 17.29 13.58
C ASN A 58 0.68 16.76 14.89
N LYS A 59 1.32 16.98 16.04
CA LYS A 59 0.94 16.48 17.37
C LYS A 59 1.01 14.95 17.55
N LYS A 60 1.52 14.21 16.56
CA LYS A 60 1.72 12.76 16.65
C LYS A 60 2.94 12.44 17.52
N LYS A 61 2.84 11.43 18.37
CA LYS A 61 3.99 10.92 19.12
C LYS A 61 4.78 9.90 18.29
N VAL A 62 6.09 9.94 18.44
CA VAL A 62 7.01 8.94 17.90
C VAL A 62 7.96 8.49 19.01
N ILE A 63 8.33 7.21 18.97
CA ILE A 63 9.32 6.63 19.87
C ILE A 63 10.66 6.64 19.16
N LEU A 64 11.64 7.30 19.75
CA LEU A 64 12.99 7.39 19.23
C LEU A 64 13.79 6.19 19.73
N THR A 65 14.43 5.51 18.78
CA THR A 65 15.37 4.41 19.02
C THR A 65 16.74 4.81 18.50
N SER A 66 17.79 4.06 18.83
CA SER A 66 19.17 4.41 18.46
C SER A 66 19.37 4.74 16.99
N ASN A 67 18.62 4.09 16.09
CA ASN A 67 18.81 4.21 14.63
C ASN A 67 17.53 4.58 13.86
N SER A 68 16.39 4.80 14.51
CA SER A 68 15.11 5.03 13.81
C SER A 68 14.02 5.66 14.71
N LYS A 69 12.92 6.06 14.07
CA LYS A 69 11.65 6.42 14.72
C LYS A 69 10.66 5.26 14.57
N ALA A 70 9.91 4.98 15.62
CA ALA A 70 8.85 3.97 15.61
C ALA A 70 7.50 4.59 15.98
N ASN A 71 6.42 4.06 15.42
CA ASN A 71 5.07 4.34 15.89
C ASN A 71 4.90 3.82 17.33
N PRO A 72 4.24 4.56 18.25
CA PRO A 72 3.98 4.12 19.62
C PRO A 72 3.29 2.75 19.74
N VAL A 73 2.29 2.47 18.90
CA VAL A 73 1.58 1.17 18.85
C VAL A 73 2.54 0.04 18.50
N ILE A 74 3.35 0.22 17.45
CA ILE A 74 4.33 -0.78 17.01
C ILE A 74 5.37 -1.02 18.10
N ALA A 75 5.95 0.05 18.66
CA ALA A 75 6.96 -0.04 19.72
C ALA A 75 6.42 -0.75 20.97
N PHE A 76 5.19 -0.41 21.36
CA PHE A 76 4.53 -1.02 22.50
C PHE A 76 4.26 -2.51 22.28
N LEU A 77 3.73 -2.89 21.11
CA LEU A 77 3.50 -4.28 20.73
C LEU A 77 4.79 -5.10 20.65
N GLU A 78 5.88 -4.53 20.12
CA GLU A 78 7.19 -5.18 20.09
C GLU A 78 7.72 -5.47 21.51
N CYS A 79 7.42 -4.58 22.47
CA CYS A 79 7.78 -4.79 23.88
C CYS A 79 6.85 -5.78 24.58
N LEU A 80 5.58 -5.84 24.20
CA LEU A 80 4.62 -6.79 24.75
C LEU A 80 4.79 -8.21 24.16
N GLY A 81 5.50 -8.33 23.04
CA GLY A 81 5.83 -9.59 22.36
C GLY A 81 4.75 -10.08 21.39
N SER A 82 3.47 -9.88 21.69
CA SER A 82 2.37 -10.27 20.80
C SER A 82 1.11 -9.44 21.04
N PRO A 83 0.33 -9.11 19.99
CA PRO A 83 -1.01 -8.53 20.16
C PRO A 83 -1.96 -9.39 21.04
N GLU A 84 -1.77 -10.71 21.12
CA GLU A 84 -2.62 -11.58 21.96
C GLU A 84 -2.55 -11.28 23.46
N GLN A 85 -1.48 -10.61 23.91
CA GLN A 85 -1.34 -10.19 25.29
C GLN A 85 -2.17 -8.93 25.60
N LEU A 86 -2.56 -8.15 24.59
CA LEU A 86 -3.24 -6.87 24.78
C LEU A 86 -4.57 -6.97 25.54
N PRO A 87 -5.48 -7.92 25.27
CA PRO A 87 -6.75 -7.97 26.00
C PRO A 87 -6.55 -8.07 27.51
N ALA A 88 -5.66 -8.96 27.96
CA ALA A 88 -5.33 -9.13 29.37
C ALA A 88 -4.57 -7.92 29.93
N PHE A 89 -3.58 -7.42 29.19
CA PHE A 89 -2.80 -6.25 29.60
C PHE A 89 -3.67 -5.00 29.78
N LEU A 90 -4.55 -4.72 28.81
CA LEU A 90 -5.46 -3.58 28.87
C LEU A 90 -6.49 -3.75 30.00
N ALA A 91 -7.00 -4.96 30.25
CA ALA A 91 -7.88 -5.20 31.39
C ALA A 91 -7.18 -4.94 32.73
N GLN A 92 -5.89 -5.27 32.85
CA GLN A 92 -5.12 -5.08 34.07
C GLN A 92 -4.76 -3.61 34.31
N PHE A 93 -4.28 -2.90 33.27
CA PHE A 93 -3.65 -1.58 33.43
C PHE A 93 -4.48 -0.41 32.89
N TYR A 94 -5.53 -0.68 32.11
CA TYR A 94 -6.45 0.31 31.54
C TYR A 94 -7.91 -0.20 31.59
N PRO A 95 -8.42 -0.62 32.77
CA PRO A 95 -9.72 -1.29 32.89
C PRO A 95 -10.90 -0.43 32.40
N GLU A 96 -10.74 0.89 32.35
CA GLU A 96 -11.72 1.84 31.83
C GLU A 96 -11.90 1.78 30.31
N MET A 97 -10.97 1.16 29.57
CA MET A 97 -11.10 0.95 28.13
C MET A 97 -11.95 -0.29 27.85
N LEU A 98 -13.27 -0.09 27.74
CA LEU A 98 -14.23 -1.15 27.44
C LEU A 98 -13.96 -1.78 26.08
N GLN A 99 -13.34 -2.95 26.09
CA GLN A 99 -12.98 -3.68 24.88
C GLN A 99 -14.24 -4.14 24.15
N ARG A 100 -14.20 -4.12 22.81
CA ARG A 100 -15.23 -4.77 21.99
C ARG A 100 -15.30 -6.26 22.32
N VAL A 101 -16.48 -6.86 22.20
CA VAL A 101 -16.72 -8.28 22.54
C VAL A 101 -15.80 -9.22 21.75
N ASP A 102 -15.48 -8.87 20.51
CA ASP A 102 -14.63 -9.64 19.60
C ASP A 102 -13.14 -9.27 19.66
N TYR A 103 -12.70 -8.42 20.60
CA TYR A 103 -11.35 -7.84 20.58
C TYR A 103 -10.24 -8.88 20.72
N LYS A 104 -10.45 -9.88 21.59
CA LYS A 104 -9.52 -11.01 21.75
C LYS A 104 -9.35 -11.76 20.44
N ARG A 105 -10.44 -11.96 19.69
CA ARG A 105 -10.39 -12.62 18.38
C ARG A 105 -9.65 -11.75 17.36
N ALA A 106 -9.87 -10.44 17.35
CA ALA A 106 -9.13 -9.50 16.49
C ALA A 106 -7.62 -9.58 16.73
N CYS A 107 -7.19 -9.64 18.00
CA CYS A 107 -5.79 -9.77 18.37
C CYS A 107 -5.19 -11.10 17.91
N SER A 108 -5.91 -12.22 18.06
CA SER A 108 -5.45 -13.53 17.56
C SER A 108 -5.37 -13.59 16.04
N VAL A 109 -6.36 -13.06 15.31
CA VAL A 109 -6.34 -13.00 13.83
C VAL A 109 -5.14 -12.18 13.36
N ALA A 110 -4.95 -10.98 13.92
CA ALA A 110 -3.82 -10.13 13.57
C ALA A 110 -2.47 -10.80 13.88
N THR A 111 -2.35 -11.46 15.04
CA THR A 111 -1.13 -12.17 15.43
C THR A 111 -0.81 -13.31 14.47
N SER A 112 -1.80 -14.15 14.14
CA SER A 112 -1.66 -15.22 13.16
C SER A 112 -1.16 -14.67 11.83
N ASN A 113 -1.83 -13.66 11.27
CA ASN A 113 -1.45 -13.06 9.99
C ASN A 113 -0.06 -12.41 10.02
N ILE A 114 0.36 -11.81 11.14
CA ILE A 114 1.70 -11.21 11.28
C ILE A 114 2.79 -12.29 11.34
N LEU A 115 2.54 -13.39 12.07
CA LEU A 115 3.49 -14.51 12.16
C LEU A 115 3.73 -15.20 10.81
N GLN A 116 2.77 -15.13 9.89
CA GLN A 116 2.87 -15.67 8.54
C GLN A 116 3.73 -14.81 7.59
N MET A 117 4.12 -13.59 8.01
CA MET A 117 4.94 -12.72 7.17
C MET A 117 6.28 -13.38 6.85
N PRO A 118 6.75 -13.33 5.59
CA PRO A 118 8.00 -13.98 5.22
C PRO A 118 9.20 -13.31 5.89
N SER A 119 9.94 -14.06 6.70
CA SER A 119 11.16 -13.60 7.41
C SER A 119 12.36 -13.35 6.49
N GLY A 120 12.24 -13.64 5.19
CA GLY A 120 13.31 -13.48 4.22
C GLY A 120 13.21 -14.49 3.08
N ARG A 121 14.25 -14.56 2.23
CA ARG A 121 14.26 -15.46 1.07
C ARG A 121 14.33 -16.94 1.45
N GLY A 122 14.97 -17.25 2.57
CA GLY A 122 15.02 -18.60 3.15
C GLY A 122 13.78 -19.01 3.95
N SER A 123 12.76 -18.14 4.08
CA SER A 123 11.50 -18.51 4.74
C SER A 123 10.80 -19.66 4.01
N GLY A 124 9.94 -20.42 4.69
CA GLY A 124 9.10 -21.46 4.08
C GLY A 124 7.98 -20.91 3.16
N ALA A 125 7.87 -19.59 3.01
CA ALA A 125 6.83 -18.97 2.18
C ALA A 125 6.96 -19.32 0.69
N SER A 126 5.82 -19.30 -0.02
CA SER A 126 5.77 -19.55 -1.46
C SER A 126 6.61 -18.53 -2.25
N GLN A 127 6.99 -18.90 -3.47
CA GLN A 127 7.78 -18.01 -4.32
C GLN A 127 7.01 -16.73 -4.69
N ALA A 128 5.69 -16.80 -4.88
CA ALA A 128 4.86 -15.61 -5.12
C ALA A 128 4.87 -14.64 -3.94
N VAL A 129 4.71 -15.14 -2.72
CA VAL A 129 4.82 -14.32 -1.50
C VAL A 129 6.22 -13.69 -1.43
N LYS A 130 7.29 -14.48 -1.64
CA LYS A 130 8.66 -13.93 -1.67
C LYS A 130 8.85 -12.89 -2.76
N ASN A 131 8.23 -13.06 -3.93
CA ASN A 131 8.32 -12.11 -5.03
C ASN A 131 7.66 -10.77 -4.72
N LEU A 132 6.55 -10.76 -3.97
CA LEU A 132 5.79 -9.56 -3.62
C LEU A 132 6.32 -8.84 -2.36
N PHE A 133 6.88 -9.57 -1.39
CA PHE A 133 7.19 -9.03 -0.05
C PHE A 133 8.68 -9.02 0.29
N VAL A 134 9.49 -9.88 -0.33
CA VAL A 134 10.89 -10.06 0.07
C VAL A 134 11.86 -9.53 -1.01
N PRO A 135 12.66 -8.50 -0.74
CA PRO A 135 13.73 -8.09 -1.63
C PRO A 135 14.67 -9.26 -1.97
N ALA A 136 14.98 -9.46 -3.26
CA ALA A 136 15.91 -10.50 -3.68
C ALA A 136 17.32 -10.24 -3.16
N ASN A 137 17.76 -8.99 -3.28
CA ASN A 137 19.06 -8.51 -2.81
C ASN A 137 19.04 -6.97 -2.72
N LYS A 138 20.21 -6.36 -2.48
CA LYS A 138 20.36 -4.90 -2.39
C LYS A 138 20.06 -4.15 -3.71
N PHE A 139 20.14 -4.84 -4.84
CA PHE A 139 19.94 -4.32 -6.20
C PHE A 139 18.54 -4.61 -6.77
N ASP A 140 17.65 -5.24 -6.01
CA ASP A 140 16.27 -5.50 -6.44
C ASP A 140 15.57 -4.17 -6.79
N PRO A 141 15.14 -3.97 -8.05
CA PRO A 141 14.56 -2.70 -8.50
C PRO A 141 13.27 -2.35 -7.75
N TRP A 142 12.58 -3.34 -7.20
CA TRP A 142 11.33 -3.20 -6.44
C TRP A 142 11.55 -3.30 -4.93
N ARG A 143 12.80 -3.27 -4.46
CA ARG A 143 13.14 -3.39 -3.03
C ARG A 143 12.34 -2.46 -2.14
N ALA A 144 12.14 -1.21 -2.55
CA ALA A 144 11.39 -0.23 -1.75
C ALA A 144 9.89 -0.56 -1.70
N ASP A 145 9.34 -1.02 -2.81
CA ASP A 145 7.92 -1.36 -2.93
C ASP A 145 7.60 -2.68 -2.21
N LYS A 146 8.51 -3.67 -2.24
CA LYS A 146 8.40 -4.91 -1.42
C LYS A 146 8.39 -4.62 0.06
N LYS A 147 9.30 -3.77 0.52
CA LYS A 147 9.32 -3.32 1.92
C LYS A 147 8.01 -2.62 2.28
N LEU A 148 7.50 -1.76 1.40
CA LEU A 148 6.22 -1.11 1.63
C LEU A 148 5.05 -2.12 1.64
N MET A 149 5.04 -3.13 0.78
CA MET A 149 4.04 -4.20 0.83
C MET A 149 4.04 -4.91 2.18
N THR A 150 5.22 -5.22 2.70
CA THR A 150 5.42 -5.83 4.03
C THR A 150 4.91 -4.92 5.15
N ASP A 151 5.25 -3.63 5.10
CA ASP A 151 4.75 -2.65 6.07
C ASP A 151 3.22 -2.49 5.99
N VAL A 152 2.62 -2.50 4.80
CA VAL A 152 1.15 -2.39 4.65
C VAL A 152 0.46 -3.67 5.11
N TRP A 153 1.02 -4.86 4.87
CA TRP A 153 0.52 -6.12 5.44
C TRP A 153 0.46 -6.01 6.97
N GLN A 154 1.55 -5.60 7.60
CA GLN A 154 1.59 -5.42 9.05
C GLN A 154 0.59 -4.36 9.51
N ALA A 155 0.58 -3.19 8.86
CA ALA A 155 -0.29 -2.07 9.22
C ALA A 155 -1.78 -2.44 9.17
N VAL A 156 -2.21 -3.18 8.14
CA VAL A 156 -3.61 -3.63 7.98
C VAL A 156 -4.04 -4.56 9.12
N ASN A 157 -3.15 -5.46 9.56
CA ASN A 157 -3.40 -6.31 10.73
C ASN A 157 -3.37 -5.51 12.05
N LEU A 158 -2.45 -4.55 12.18
CA LEU A 158 -2.37 -3.66 13.33
C LEU A 158 -3.57 -2.69 13.42
N ILE A 159 -4.27 -2.40 12.32
CA ILE A 159 -5.52 -1.62 12.37
C ILE A 159 -6.60 -2.37 13.17
N ALA A 160 -6.73 -3.69 13.01
CA ALA A 160 -7.67 -4.48 13.81
C ALA A 160 -7.36 -4.37 15.30
N VAL A 161 -6.08 -4.50 15.66
CA VAL A 161 -5.58 -4.34 17.03
C VAL A 161 -5.79 -2.91 17.54
N ASN A 162 -5.67 -1.92 16.66
CA ASN A 162 -5.85 -0.52 17.05
C ASN A 162 -7.32 -0.19 17.36
N GLN A 163 -8.30 -0.97 16.92
CA GLN A 163 -9.73 -0.75 17.18
C GLN A 163 -10.19 -1.42 18.49
N VAL A 164 -9.78 -0.86 19.64
CA VAL A 164 -9.98 -1.48 20.96
C VAL A 164 -11.43 -1.49 21.42
N THR A 165 -12.10 -0.34 21.36
CA THR A 165 -13.47 -0.20 21.90
C THR A 165 -14.51 -0.04 20.79
N GLY A 166 -15.78 0.04 21.20
CA GLY A 166 -16.92 0.20 20.30
C GLY A 166 -17.53 -1.14 19.91
N HIS A 167 -18.23 -1.15 18.77
CA HIS A 167 -18.99 -2.30 18.32
C HIS A 167 -18.19 -3.14 17.32
N GLN A 168 -18.46 -4.44 17.33
CA GLN A 168 -18.04 -5.36 16.28
C GLN A 168 -18.58 -4.89 14.92
N ILE A 169 -17.72 -4.87 13.89
CA ILE A 169 -18.06 -4.33 12.57
C ILE A 169 -18.60 -5.42 11.63
N ALA A 170 -17.94 -6.58 11.62
CA ALA A 170 -18.30 -7.72 10.76
C ALA A 170 -19.00 -8.81 11.57
N LYS A 171 -19.89 -9.58 10.98
CA LYS A 171 -20.53 -10.73 11.64
C LYS A 171 -19.52 -11.79 12.04
N GLU A 172 -18.48 -12.00 11.22
CA GLU A 172 -17.34 -12.84 11.60
C GLU A 172 -16.47 -12.11 12.65
N PRO A 173 -16.35 -12.63 13.88
CA PRO A 173 -15.70 -11.91 14.97
C PRO A 173 -14.21 -11.60 14.70
N GLY A 174 -13.80 -10.37 14.97
CA GLY A 174 -12.40 -9.95 14.94
C GLY A 174 -11.82 -9.64 13.55
N ARG A 175 -12.58 -9.82 12.47
CA ARG A 175 -12.09 -9.59 11.10
C ARG A 175 -12.46 -8.25 10.50
N GLY A 176 -13.53 -7.63 10.98
CA GLY A 176 -14.02 -6.36 10.44
C GLY A 176 -13.11 -5.19 10.83
N ILE A 177 -12.53 -4.53 9.83
CA ILE A 177 -11.65 -3.37 10.01
C ILE A 177 -12.14 -2.14 9.28
N TYR A 178 -11.85 -0.97 9.83
CA TYR A 178 -12.10 0.32 9.18
C TYR A 178 -10.78 0.98 8.79
N VAL A 179 -10.55 1.09 7.48
CA VAL A 179 -9.26 1.43 6.88
C VAL A 179 -9.36 2.73 6.11
N THR A 180 -8.63 3.75 6.57
CA THR A 180 -8.37 4.97 5.79
C THR A 180 -6.90 5.03 5.41
N LYS A 181 -6.57 5.77 4.33
CA LYS A 181 -5.18 5.92 3.87
C LYS A 181 -4.30 6.57 4.94
N ASP A 182 -4.85 7.54 5.69
CA ASP A 182 -4.12 8.22 6.76
C ASP A 182 -3.90 7.27 7.96
N LEU A 183 -4.88 6.42 8.29
CA LEU A 183 -4.74 5.43 9.35
C LEU A 183 -3.67 4.36 9.00
N ILE A 184 -3.62 3.88 7.75
CA ILE A 184 -2.54 2.98 7.32
C ILE A 184 -1.20 3.69 7.43
N MET A 185 -1.10 4.89 6.85
CA MET A 185 0.14 5.68 6.87
C MET A 185 0.64 5.84 8.30
N ASP A 186 -0.29 5.99 9.25
CA ASP A 186 0.04 6.10 10.65
C ASP A 186 0.64 4.83 11.24
N MET A 187 0.19 3.66 10.78
CA MET A 187 0.60 2.32 11.25
C MET A 187 1.75 1.71 10.46
N LEU A 188 2.37 2.44 9.52
CA LEU A 188 3.58 1.96 8.83
C LEU A 188 4.80 2.04 9.75
N GLU A 189 5.66 1.03 9.69
CA GLU A 189 6.96 1.06 10.35
C GLU A 189 7.92 2.03 9.64
N HIS A 190 7.91 2.06 8.29
CA HIS A 190 8.78 2.90 7.45
C HIS A 190 7.97 3.83 6.52
N PRO A 191 7.31 4.87 7.06
CA PRO A 191 6.41 5.75 6.29
C PRO A 191 7.12 6.61 5.21
N GLU A 192 8.43 6.79 5.29
CA GLU A 192 9.21 7.76 4.50
C GLU A 192 9.07 7.60 2.98
N LYS A 193 8.83 6.37 2.51
CA LYS A 193 8.75 6.03 1.07
C LYS A 193 7.32 5.73 0.62
N ALA A 194 6.35 5.85 1.52
CA ALA A 194 4.95 5.61 1.24
C ALA A 194 4.28 6.87 0.68
N THR A 195 3.38 6.68 -0.27
CA THR A 195 2.48 7.72 -0.76
C THR A 195 1.05 7.19 -0.72
N LYS A 196 0.05 8.08 -0.72
CA LYS A 196 -1.37 7.68 -0.77
C LYS A 196 -1.68 6.79 -1.98
N THR A 197 -0.98 6.97 -3.10
CA THR A 197 -1.09 6.14 -4.31
C THR A 197 -0.49 4.76 -4.07
N LYS A 198 0.73 4.67 -3.53
CA LYS A 198 1.38 3.39 -3.26
C LYS A 198 0.60 2.54 -2.27
N ILE A 199 0.07 3.16 -1.21
CA ILE A 199 -0.80 2.49 -0.23
C ILE A 199 -2.06 1.96 -0.92
N ALA A 200 -2.70 2.76 -1.77
CA ALA A 200 -3.89 2.33 -2.48
C ALA A 200 -3.60 1.11 -3.39
N ASN A 201 -2.51 1.16 -4.15
CA ASN A 201 -2.12 0.05 -5.03
C ASN A 201 -1.75 -1.22 -4.23
N ALA A 202 -1.08 -1.07 -3.08
CA ALA A 202 -0.77 -2.19 -2.19
C ALA A 202 -2.04 -2.87 -1.66
N LEU A 203 -3.05 -2.07 -1.26
CA LEU A 203 -4.35 -2.61 -0.84
C LEU A 203 -5.07 -3.31 -1.98
N VAL A 204 -5.02 -2.79 -3.21
CA VAL A 204 -5.61 -3.48 -4.37
C VAL A 204 -4.95 -4.84 -4.60
N LEU A 205 -3.62 -4.94 -4.51
CA LEU A 205 -2.92 -6.23 -4.62
C LEU A 205 -3.30 -7.21 -3.51
N MET A 206 -3.44 -6.74 -2.27
CA MET A 206 -3.94 -7.58 -1.17
C MET A 206 -5.39 -8.04 -1.39
N ARG A 207 -6.22 -7.21 -2.00
CA ARG A 207 -7.59 -7.59 -2.37
C ARG A 207 -7.63 -8.62 -3.49
N VAL A 208 -6.81 -8.45 -4.52
CA VAL A 208 -6.66 -9.44 -5.59
C VAL A 208 -6.27 -10.79 -5.00
N ALA A 209 -5.34 -10.82 -4.04
CA ALA A 209 -4.94 -12.06 -3.38
C ALA A 209 -6.00 -12.63 -2.41
N GLY A 210 -7.07 -11.89 -2.10
CA GLY A 210 -8.08 -12.29 -1.10
C GLY A 210 -7.59 -12.15 0.36
N ALA A 211 -6.48 -11.47 0.59
CA ALA A 211 -5.96 -11.22 1.95
C ALA A 211 -6.82 -10.21 2.72
N ILE A 212 -7.49 -9.31 2.00
CA ILE A 212 -8.56 -8.44 2.50
C ILE A 212 -9.64 -8.29 1.43
N HIS A 213 -10.85 -7.92 1.82
CA HIS A 213 -11.88 -7.54 0.85
C HIS A 213 -12.78 -6.44 1.36
N LEU A 214 -13.40 -5.69 0.45
CA LEU A 214 -14.42 -4.71 0.84
C LEU A 214 -15.63 -5.46 1.39
N ALA A 215 -16.03 -5.09 2.60
CA ALA A 215 -17.12 -5.76 3.29
C ALA A 215 -18.44 -5.59 2.54
N GLN A 216 -19.14 -6.69 2.32
CA GLN A 216 -20.48 -6.72 1.75
C GLN A 216 -21.54 -6.51 2.84
N PRO A 217 -22.73 -5.96 2.52
CA PRO A 217 -23.75 -5.67 3.51
C PRO A 217 -24.18 -6.87 4.37
N ASP A 218 -24.21 -8.07 3.78
CA ASP A 218 -24.56 -9.32 4.45
C ASP A 218 -23.47 -9.84 5.40
N GLU A 219 -22.23 -9.36 5.26
CA GLU A 219 -21.10 -9.67 6.16
C GLU A 219 -21.01 -8.74 7.37
N LEU A 220 -21.79 -7.66 7.40
CA LEU A 220 -21.69 -6.60 8.39
C LEU A 220 -22.74 -6.72 9.51
N THR A 221 -22.37 -6.29 10.71
CA THR A 221 -23.34 -6.05 11.79
C THR A 221 -24.09 -4.74 11.55
N ASP A 222 -25.13 -4.45 12.34
CA ASP A 222 -25.83 -3.15 12.30
C ASP A 222 -24.88 -1.96 12.50
N ALA A 223 -23.88 -2.12 13.37
CA ALA A 223 -22.87 -1.09 13.58
C ALA A 223 -21.94 -0.94 12.37
N GLY A 224 -21.57 -2.05 11.72
CA GLY A 224 -20.82 -2.02 10.47
C GLY A 224 -21.60 -1.35 9.34
N LEU A 225 -22.88 -1.70 9.18
CA LEU A 225 -23.77 -1.11 8.18
C LEU A 225 -23.87 0.41 8.30
N LYS A 226 -23.92 0.95 9.53
CA LYS A 226 -23.91 2.41 9.78
C LYS A 226 -22.67 3.12 9.26
N LEU A 227 -21.54 2.41 9.10
CA LEU A 227 -20.29 2.98 8.58
C LEU A 227 -20.16 2.81 7.06
N THR A 228 -21.05 2.06 6.40
CA THR A 228 -21.05 1.87 4.94
C THR A 228 -21.54 3.10 4.18
N GLN A 229 -22.09 4.08 4.87
CA GLN A 229 -22.59 5.31 4.29
C GLN A 229 -22.17 6.50 5.15
N PHE A 230 -21.75 7.59 4.51
CA PHE A 230 -21.50 8.84 5.20
C PHE A 230 -22.11 10.00 4.42
N ASN A 231 -22.45 11.05 5.15
CA ASN A 231 -23.00 12.25 4.53
C ASN A 231 -21.85 13.12 3.99
N ASN A 232 -21.87 13.40 2.69
CA ASN A 232 -20.99 14.36 2.04
C ASN A 232 -21.82 15.57 1.59
N GLY A 233 -22.07 16.49 2.53
CA GLY A 233 -22.94 17.65 2.32
C GLY A 233 -24.42 17.27 2.34
N SER A 234 -25.07 17.28 1.18
CA SER A 234 -26.48 16.89 1.00
C SER A 234 -26.65 15.49 0.40
N LYS A 235 -25.55 14.78 0.12
CA LYS A 235 -25.57 13.46 -0.53
C LYS A 235 -25.01 12.40 0.39
N LEU A 236 -25.77 11.33 0.56
CA LEU A 236 -25.29 10.09 1.13
C LEU A 236 -24.37 9.38 0.12
N VAL A 237 -23.14 9.10 0.53
CA VAL A 237 -22.13 8.42 -0.31
C VAL A 237 -21.73 7.10 0.35
N LYS A 238 -21.52 6.07 -0.48
CA LYS A 238 -21.01 4.78 0.00
C LYS A 238 -19.57 4.93 0.48
N SER A 239 -19.30 4.37 1.65
CA SER A 239 -17.97 4.25 2.23
C SER A 239 -17.26 3.03 1.66
N HIS A 240 -16.04 3.23 1.15
CA HIS A 240 -15.16 2.16 0.66
C HIS A 240 -13.98 1.95 1.62
N HIS A 241 -14.25 2.10 2.92
CA HIS A 241 -13.27 2.02 4.00
C HIS A 241 -13.48 0.80 4.91
N LEU A 242 -14.55 0.04 4.75
CA LEU A 242 -14.79 -1.16 5.54
C LEU A 242 -14.24 -2.37 4.80
N TYR A 243 -13.35 -3.09 5.48
CA TYR A 243 -12.76 -4.30 4.96
C TYR A 243 -12.96 -5.47 5.93
N ILE A 244 -12.99 -6.67 5.38
CA ILE A 244 -12.86 -7.92 6.12
C ILE A 244 -11.42 -8.40 5.96
N LEU A 245 -10.77 -8.75 7.07
CA LEU A 245 -9.48 -9.40 7.08
C LEU A 245 -9.63 -10.88 6.71
N GLY A 246 -8.98 -11.29 5.63
CA GLY A 246 -8.84 -12.70 5.26
C GLY A 246 -7.82 -13.43 6.13
N ASP A 247 -7.65 -14.71 5.85
CA ASP A 247 -6.49 -15.48 6.31
C ASP A 247 -5.38 -15.36 5.26
N PHE A 248 -4.25 -14.80 5.67
CA PHE A 248 -3.14 -14.54 4.75
C PHE A 248 -2.40 -15.84 4.36
N ASN A 249 -2.58 -16.94 5.09
CA ASN A 249 -2.03 -18.24 4.71
C ASN A 249 -2.75 -18.86 3.52
N THR A 250 -4.06 -18.65 3.42
CA THR A 250 -4.90 -19.19 2.34
C THR A 250 -5.11 -18.19 1.21
N ALA A 251 -4.57 -16.99 1.33
CA ALA A 251 -4.63 -15.96 0.29
C ALA A 251 -3.87 -16.42 -0.96
N ASN A 252 -4.49 -16.23 -2.12
CA ASN A 252 -3.90 -16.60 -3.41
C ASN A 252 -2.99 -15.49 -3.92
N PHE A 253 -1.79 -15.39 -3.33
CA PHE A 253 -0.78 -14.44 -3.76
C PHE A 253 -0.21 -14.74 -5.15
N ASP A 254 -0.38 -15.94 -5.68
CA ASP A 254 -0.02 -16.26 -7.08
C ASP A 254 -0.87 -15.41 -8.04
N LEU A 255 -2.17 -15.21 -7.76
CA LEU A 255 -3.03 -14.35 -8.57
C LEU A 255 -2.51 -12.91 -8.66
N ALA A 256 -1.95 -12.37 -7.58
CA ALA A 256 -1.33 -11.05 -7.57
C ALA A 256 0.07 -11.07 -8.23
N SER A 257 0.92 -12.02 -7.86
CA SER A 257 2.29 -12.14 -8.36
C SER A 257 2.33 -12.35 -9.87
N ASP A 258 1.46 -13.20 -10.39
CA ASP A 258 1.51 -13.65 -11.78
C ASP A 258 0.90 -12.64 -12.74
N ASN A 259 -0.03 -11.81 -12.25
CA ASN A 259 -0.76 -10.86 -13.09
C ASN A 259 -0.28 -9.41 -12.94
N PHE A 260 0.45 -9.08 -11.86
CA PHE A 260 0.89 -7.73 -11.60
C PHE A 260 2.41 -7.66 -11.41
N ASN A 261 3.02 -6.62 -12.00
CA ASN A 261 4.38 -6.24 -11.67
C ASN A 261 4.32 -5.40 -10.41
N LEU A 262 5.26 -5.64 -9.48
CA LEU A 262 5.29 -4.93 -8.21
C LEU A 262 5.89 -3.53 -8.39
N ASN A 263 5.15 -2.65 -9.07
CA ASN A 263 5.41 -1.22 -9.10
C ASN A 263 4.24 -0.51 -8.44
N LEU A 264 4.39 -0.11 -7.19
CA LEU A 264 3.32 0.54 -6.44
C LEU A 264 3.04 1.96 -6.92
N ASN A 265 3.83 2.52 -7.83
CA ASN A 265 3.54 3.81 -8.45
C ASN A 265 2.53 3.71 -9.60
N THR A 266 2.37 2.52 -10.20
CA THR A 266 1.46 2.31 -11.33
C THR A 266 0.07 1.96 -10.81
N PRO A 267 -0.97 2.75 -11.11
CA PRO A 267 -2.34 2.42 -10.74
C PRO A 267 -2.81 1.12 -11.41
N ILE A 268 -3.47 0.26 -10.65
CA ILE A 268 -4.15 -0.93 -11.17
C ILE A 268 -5.49 -0.50 -11.76
N SER A 269 -5.73 -0.78 -13.05
CA SER A 269 -6.96 -0.36 -13.71
C SER A 269 -8.13 -1.32 -13.46
N LYS A 270 -9.34 -0.77 -13.39
CA LYS A 270 -10.56 -1.58 -13.32
C LYS A 270 -10.67 -2.52 -14.53
N THR A 271 -10.25 -2.09 -15.71
CA THR A 271 -10.26 -2.92 -16.93
C THR A 271 -9.38 -4.15 -16.80
N MET A 272 -8.17 -4.01 -16.25
CA MET A 272 -7.28 -5.15 -16.02
C MET A 272 -7.92 -6.15 -15.06
N LEU A 273 -8.60 -5.67 -14.03
CA LEU A 273 -9.33 -6.51 -13.09
C LEU A 273 -10.54 -7.18 -13.75
N ILE A 274 -11.26 -6.50 -14.64
CA ILE A 274 -12.35 -7.09 -15.45
C ILE A 274 -11.82 -8.21 -16.34
N GLN A 275 -10.66 -8.05 -16.96
CA GLN A 275 -10.06 -9.11 -17.79
C GLN A 275 -9.62 -10.32 -16.94
N LEU A 276 -9.11 -10.07 -15.74
CA LEU A 276 -8.63 -11.13 -14.84
C LEU A 276 -9.78 -11.88 -14.16
N LEU A 277 -10.81 -11.18 -13.70
CA LEU A 277 -11.85 -11.70 -12.80
C LEU A 277 -13.24 -11.76 -13.43
N GLY A 278 -13.42 -11.16 -14.61
CA GLY A 278 -14.74 -10.93 -15.21
C GLY A 278 -15.39 -9.62 -14.76
N GLU A 279 -16.29 -9.09 -15.59
CA GLU A 279 -16.89 -7.76 -15.40
C GLU A 279 -17.70 -7.63 -14.11
N LYS A 280 -18.52 -8.65 -13.82
CA LYS A 280 -19.36 -8.69 -12.64
C LYS A 280 -18.52 -8.71 -11.36
N VAL A 281 -17.59 -9.67 -11.26
CA VAL A 281 -16.70 -9.81 -10.08
C VAL A 281 -15.87 -8.55 -9.87
N ALA A 282 -15.28 -7.98 -10.92
CA ALA A 282 -14.48 -6.78 -10.80
C ALA A 282 -15.31 -5.54 -10.39
N SER A 283 -16.55 -5.41 -10.86
CA SER A 283 -17.43 -4.31 -10.43
C SER A 283 -17.93 -4.47 -9.00
N ASP A 284 -18.29 -5.67 -8.59
CA ASP A 284 -18.81 -5.96 -7.25
C ASP A 284 -17.72 -5.86 -6.18
N TYR A 285 -16.53 -6.40 -6.50
CA TYR A 285 -15.42 -6.50 -5.56
C TYR A 285 -14.46 -5.30 -5.60
N PHE A 286 -14.44 -4.52 -6.69
CA PHE A 286 -13.65 -3.28 -6.83
C PHE A 286 -14.49 -2.06 -7.26
N PRO A 287 -15.58 -1.74 -6.55
CA PRO A 287 -16.46 -0.61 -6.87
C PRO A 287 -15.78 0.76 -6.71
N ASP A 288 -14.69 0.83 -5.95
CA ASP A 288 -13.93 2.04 -5.65
C ASP A 288 -12.91 2.42 -6.74
N LEU A 289 -12.68 1.54 -7.72
CA LEU A 289 -11.71 1.79 -8.79
C LEU A 289 -12.38 2.43 -10.00
N HIS A 290 -11.95 3.64 -10.33
CA HIS A 290 -12.50 4.43 -11.44
C HIS A 290 -11.43 4.88 -12.45
N SER A 291 -10.16 4.55 -12.21
CA SER A 291 -8.99 5.09 -12.92
C SER A 291 -8.01 3.98 -13.35
N GLY A 292 -7.23 4.23 -14.42
CA GLY A 292 -6.18 3.36 -14.94
C GLY A 292 -6.30 3.16 -16.46
N ILE A 293 -5.40 2.36 -17.05
CA ILE A 293 -5.40 2.08 -18.51
C ILE A 293 -6.72 1.39 -18.91
N GLY A 294 -7.45 1.98 -19.86
CA GLY A 294 -8.78 1.56 -20.29
C GLY A 294 -8.78 0.46 -21.35
N LYS A 295 -9.97 -0.06 -21.66
CA LYS A 295 -10.17 -1.13 -22.66
C LYS A 295 -9.79 -0.70 -24.07
N LYS A 296 -10.04 0.58 -24.40
CA LYS A 296 -9.70 1.16 -25.71
C LYS A 296 -8.20 1.12 -25.98
N GLU A 297 -7.41 1.47 -24.98
CA GLU A 297 -5.96 1.44 -25.03
C GLU A 297 -5.48 0.00 -25.22
N ILE A 298 -6.05 -0.96 -24.48
CA ILE A 298 -5.70 -2.38 -24.61
C ILE A 298 -6.06 -2.93 -26.01
N ASP A 299 -7.26 -2.66 -26.51
CA ASP A 299 -7.78 -3.18 -27.78
C ASP A 299 -7.04 -2.60 -29.00
N PHE A 300 -6.63 -1.33 -28.93
CA PHE A 300 -5.79 -0.69 -29.95
C PHE A 300 -4.48 -1.47 -30.18
N PHE A 301 -3.77 -1.86 -29.11
CA PHE A 301 -2.51 -2.60 -29.23
C PHE A 301 -2.71 -4.06 -29.67
N MET A 302 -3.81 -4.70 -29.25
CA MET A 302 -4.14 -6.07 -29.70
C MET A 302 -4.47 -6.13 -31.19
N THR A 303 -5.14 -5.11 -31.73
CA THR A 303 -5.49 -5.00 -33.16
C THR A 303 -4.25 -4.81 -34.04
N LEU A 304 -3.24 -4.08 -33.55
CA LEU A 304 -1.96 -3.89 -34.24
C LEU A 304 -1.15 -5.19 -34.34
N LYS A 305 -1.24 -6.08 -33.34
CA LYS A 305 -0.57 -7.39 -33.28
C LYS A 305 -1.13 -8.44 -34.26
N ALA A 306 -2.42 -8.37 -34.60
CA ALA A 306 -3.03 -9.29 -35.58
C ALA A 306 -2.47 -9.15 -37.01
N GLN A 307 -1.55 -8.19 -37.20
CA GLN A 307 -0.72 -7.95 -38.37
C GLN A 307 0.15 -9.18 -38.75
N LYS A 308 0.45 -9.55 -40.00
CA LYS A 308 1.48 -10.60 -40.28
C LYS A 308 2.94 -10.03 -40.23
N GLY A 309 3.86 -10.75 -39.58
CA GLY A 309 5.33 -10.58 -39.70
C GLY A 309 6.09 -10.02 -38.48
N TYR A 310 6.05 -10.66 -37.30
CA TYR A 310 6.58 -10.07 -36.06
C TYR A 310 7.40 -11.01 -35.17
N THR A 311 8.46 -10.46 -34.53
CA THR A 311 9.38 -11.11 -33.58
C THR A 311 9.41 -10.40 -32.20
N ASN A 312 9.86 -11.12 -31.17
CA ASN A 312 9.74 -10.79 -29.73
C ASN A 312 11.05 -10.25 -29.11
N GLU A 313 11.12 -8.97 -28.71
CA GLU A 313 12.14 -8.47 -27.76
C GLU A 313 11.60 -7.31 -26.88
N VAL A 314 12.00 -7.29 -25.59
CA VAL A 314 11.74 -6.22 -24.62
C VAL A 314 13.00 -5.34 -24.53
N ILE A 315 12.87 -4.01 -24.68
CA ILE A 315 14.05 -3.16 -24.95
C ILE A 315 14.35 -2.10 -23.86
N ILE A 316 13.38 -1.56 -23.08
CA ILE A 316 13.71 -0.63 -21.96
C ILE A 316 12.60 -0.52 -20.88
N SER A 317 12.98 -0.44 -19.60
CA SER A 317 12.05 -0.26 -18.47
C SER A 317 11.69 1.22 -18.25
N ALA A 318 10.53 1.51 -17.63
CA ALA A 318 10.12 2.90 -17.29
C ALA A 318 11.17 3.64 -16.45
N LYS A 319 11.93 2.90 -15.62
CA LYS A 319 13.08 3.43 -14.89
C LYS A 319 14.22 3.81 -15.84
N ALA A 320 14.60 2.94 -16.75
CA ALA A 320 15.66 3.23 -17.72
C ALA A 320 15.26 4.35 -18.71
N ALA A 321 13.96 4.53 -18.99
CA ALA A 321 13.42 5.69 -19.71
C ALA A 321 13.52 6.98 -18.89
N ALA A 322 13.13 6.96 -17.60
CA ALA A 322 13.31 8.12 -16.72
C ALA A 322 14.80 8.49 -16.55
N ASP A 323 15.67 7.51 -16.33
CA ASP A 323 17.12 7.69 -16.22
C ASP A 323 17.71 8.25 -17.54
N SER A 324 17.17 7.84 -18.70
CA SER A 324 17.51 8.41 -20.01
C SER A 324 17.01 9.84 -20.18
N ILE A 325 15.80 10.18 -19.72
CA ILE A 325 15.29 11.57 -19.72
C ILE A 325 16.16 12.46 -18.83
N VAL A 326 16.54 12.00 -17.64
CA VAL A 326 17.47 12.73 -16.76
C VAL A 326 18.78 13.01 -17.50
N SER A 327 19.34 11.99 -18.17
CA SER A 327 20.58 12.12 -18.94
C SER A 327 20.44 13.10 -20.10
N LEU A 328 19.36 13.03 -20.88
CA LEU A 328 19.13 13.83 -22.09
C LEU A 328 18.76 15.29 -21.79
N THR A 329 18.02 15.54 -20.70
CA THR A 329 17.40 16.85 -20.44
C THR A 329 17.96 17.55 -19.21
N GLY A 330 18.64 16.84 -18.31
CA GLY A 330 19.16 17.39 -17.05
C GLY A 330 18.08 17.68 -16.01
N VAL A 331 16.82 17.34 -16.27
CA VAL A 331 15.74 17.55 -15.32
C VAL A 331 15.85 16.59 -14.14
N LYS A 332 15.37 17.04 -12.98
CA LYS A 332 15.38 16.23 -11.75
C LYS A 332 14.60 14.93 -11.98
N ASP A 333 15.05 13.83 -11.38
CA ASP A 333 14.43 12.49 -11.46
C ASP A 333 12.90 12.50 -11.27
N ARG A 334 12.39 13.34 -10.36
CA ARG A 334 10.94 13.54 -10.17
C ARG A 334 10.23 14.08 -11.42
N THR A 335 10.81 15.06 -12.09
CA THR A 335 10.29 15.67 -13.31
C THR A 335 10.49 14.73 -14.51
N ALA A 336 11.61 14.00 -14.56
CA ALA A 336 11.86 12.98 -15.57
C ALA A 336 10.84 11.85 -15.52
N ARG A 337 10.45 11.42 -14.31
CA ARG A 337 9.34 10.47 -14.12
C ARG A 337 7.99 11.04 -14.52
N GLN A 338 7.71 12.31 -14.23
CA GLN A 338 6.50 12.99 -14.71
C GLN A 338 6.45 13.09 -16.24
N TYR A 339 7.58 13.33 -16.90
CA TYR A 339 7.67 13.30 -18.36
C TYR A 339 7.60 11.90 -18.92
N THR A 340 8.17 10.90 -18.24
CA THR A 340 7.97 9.48 -18.57
C THR A 340 6.48 9.16 -18.51
N ASP A 341 5.77 9.58 -17.47
CA ASP A 341 4.32 9.38 -17.33
C ASP A 341 3.52 10.13 -18.41
N GLN A 342 3.93 11.33 -18.83
CA GLN A 342 3.26 12.10 -19.90
C GLN A 342 3.56 11.55 -21.30
N VAL A 343 4.76 11.00 -21.52
CA VAL A 343 5.16 10.34 -22.77
C VAL A 343 4.53 8.96 -22.89
N CYS A 344 4.43 8.22 -21.78
CA CYS A 344 3.87 6.86 -21.75
C CYS A 344 2.33 6.85 -21.64
N ASN A 345 1.69 7.97 -21.26
CA ASN A 345 0.23 8.13 -21.26
C ASN A 345 -0.22 9.12 -22.35
N VAL A 346 -0.12 8.73 -23.62
CA VAL A 346 -0.80 9.45 -24.71
C VAL A 346 -2.30 9.44 -24.46
N ARG A 347 -2.98 10.57 -24.70
CA ARG A 347 -4.43 10.65 -24.48
C ARG A 347 -5.15 9.70 -25.46
N PRO A 348 -6.24 9.03 -25.04
CA PRO A 348 -6.93 8.02 -25.87
C PRO A 348 -7.34 8.53 -27.27
N ILE A 349 -7.76 9.79 -27.35
CA ILE A 349 -8.15 10.47 -28.61
C ILE A 349 -6.96 10.65 -29.56
N GLU A 350 -5.75 10.83 -29.03
CA GLU A 350 -4.52 10.96 -29.83
C GLU A 350 -3.99 9.59 -30.26
N MET A 351 -4.26 8.52 -29.51
CA MET A 351 -3.94 7.13 -29.91
C MET A 351 -4.86 6.62 -31.03
N GLU A 352 -6.17 6.86 -30.95
CA GLU A 352 -7.15 6.41 -31.97
C GLU A 352 -6.88 7.01 -33.36
N LYS A 353 -6.23 8.19 -33.42
CA LYS A 353 -5.88 8.88 -34.67
C LYS A 353 -4.48 8.55 -35.19
N MET A 354 -3.72 7.74 -34.45
CA MET A 354 -2.31 7.48 -34.74
C MET A 354 -2.15 6.36 -35.77
N SER A 355 -1.40 6.62 -36.84
CA SER A 355 -1.04 5.59 -37.81
C SER A 355 0.03 4.64 -37.27
N LYS A 356 0.13 3.41 -37.82
CA LYS A 356 1.21 2.46 -37.45
C LYS A 356 2.61 3.05 -37.58
N CYS A 357 2.82 3.81 -38.66
CA CYS A 357 4.10 4.43 -38.96
C CYS A 357 4.43 5.51 -37.92
N GLU A 358 3.44 6.28 -37.48
CA GLU A 358 3.59 7.30 -36.44
C GLU A 358 3.84 6.70 -35.06
N ALA A 359 3.17 5.60 -34.71
CA ALA A 359 3.39 4.87 -33.45
C ALA A 359 4.80 4.27 -33.38
N LYS A 360 5.27 3.66 -34.48
CA LYS A 360 6.64 3.13 -34.60
C LYS A 360 7.68 4.25 -34.53
N ARG A 361 7.42 5.39 -35.19
CA ARG A 361 8.28 6.58 -35.12
C ARG A 361 8.42 7.09 -33.70
N LEU A 362 7.35 7.09 -32.90
CA LEU A 362 7.37 7.51 -31.49
C LEU A 362 7.93 6.44 -30.53
N GLY A 363 8.42 5.32 -31.06
CA GLY A 363 9.11 4.27 -30.30
C GLY A 363 8.19 3.31 -29.54
N TYR A 364 6.88 3.29 -29.77
CA TYR A 364 6.02 2.36 -29.04
C TYR A 364 6.29 0.90 -29.42
N VAL A 365 6.56 0.03 -28.44
CA VAL A 365 6.67 -1.43 -28.62
C VAL A 365 5.27 -2.02 -28.81
N LEU A 366 4.99 -2.61 -29.98
CA LEU A 366 3.68 -3.16 -30.32
C LEU A 366 3.59 -4.71 -30.16
N GLY A 367 4.62 -5.35 -29.58
CA GLY A 367 4.75 -6.81 -29.44
C GLY A 367 4.60 -7.35 -27.99
N GLY A 368 4.50 -8.68 -27.82
CA GLY A 368 4.68 -9.37 -26.52
C GLY A 368 3.52 -9.35 -25.50
N TYR A 369 2.42 -8.63 -25.77
CA TYR A 369 1.32 -8.34 -24.83
C TYR A 369 0.58 -9.55 -24.20
N LYS A 370 0.78 -10.80 -24.68
CA LYS A 370 0.01 -11.96 -24.18
C LYS A 370 0.72 -12.65 -23.01
N ASP A 371 2.04 -12.68 -23.03
CA ASP A 371 2.89 -13.38 -22.05
C ASP A 371 3.58 -12.41 -21.07
N THR A 372 3.41 -11.10 -21.27
CA THR A 372 3.76 -10.06 -20.29
C THR A 372 2.63 -9.93 -19.28
N LYS A 373 2.99 -9.77 -18.00
CA LYS A 373 2.00 -9.50 -16.96
C LYS A 373 1.21 -8.25 -17.34
N PRO A 374 -0.13 -8.21 -17.19
CA PRO A 374 -0.96 -7.02 -17.46
C PRO A 374 -0.37 -5.66 -17.06
N ALA A 375 0.47 -5.59 -16.03
CA ALA A 375 1.14 -4.37 -15.57
C ALA A 375 2.47 -4.00 -16.28
N GLU A 376 3.12 -4.94 -16.98
CA GLU A 376 4.31 -4.71 -17.83
C GLU A 376 3.96 -4.18 -19.22
N LYS A 377 2.65 -4.13 -19.50
CA LYS A 377 2.04 -3.70 -20.75
C LYS A 377 1.97 -2.17 -20.91
N LEU A 378 2.78 -1.45 -20.12
CA LEU A 378 3.01 -0.01 -20.23
C LEU A 378 4.01 0.24 -21.35
N ILE A 379 3.58 1.01 -22.35
CA ILE A 379 4.27 1.12 -23.62
C ILE A 379 5.23 2.29 -23.55
N VAL A 380 6.52 1.97 -23.60
CA VAL A 380 7.63 2.93 -23.49
C VAL A 380 8.26 3.13 -24.87
N PRO A 381 8.79 4.32 -25.20
CA PRO A 381 9.64 4.52 -26.37
C PRO A 381 10.85 3.58 -26.37
N THR A 382 11.11 2.91 -27.50
CA THR A 382 12.07 1.80 -27.69
C THR A 382 13.53 2.22 -27.79
N SER A 383 13.82 3.51 -27.93
CA SER A 383 15.19 4.02 -28.00
C SER A 383 15.30 5.41 -27.38
N LYS A 384 16.54 5.83 -27.07
CA LYS A 384 16.83 7.19 -26.58
C LYS A 384 16.39 8.25 -27.59
N GLU A 385 16.50 7.95 -28.88
CA GLU A 385 16.08 8.82 -29.99
C GLU A 385 14.55 8.93 -30.07
N ALA A 386 13.82 7.83 -29.88
CA ALA A 386 12.36 7.86 -29.86
C ALA A 386 11.81 8.60 -28.63
N LEU A 387 12.42 8.36 -27.46
CA LEU A 387 12.15 9.10 -26.23
C LEU A 387 12.41 10.60 -26.40
N ARG A 388 13.50 10.95 -27.11
CA ARG A 388 13.84 12.33 -27.47
C ARG A 388 12.81 12.98 -28.39
N MET A 389 12.33 12.30 -29.42
CA MET A 389 11.27 12.84 -30.29
C MET A 389 9.93 13.04 -29.56
N CYS A 390 9.59 12.15 -28.63
CA CYS A 390 8.42 12.32 -27.77
C CYS A 390 8.57 13.52 -26.82
N LEU A 391 9.76 13.71 -26.24
CA LEU A 391 10.10 14.88 -25.43
C LEU A 391 10.03 16.18 -26.24
N GLU A 392 10.50 16.19 -27.49
CA GLU A 392 10.43 17.34 -28.40
C GLU A 392 8.98 17.71 -28.74
N LYS A 393 8.09 16.72 -28.96
CA LYS A 393 6.65 16.95 -29.17
C LYS A 393 5.95 17.52 -27.92
N LEU A 394 6.34 17.06 -26.72
CA LEU A 394 5.87 17.59 -25.43
C LEU A 394 6.39 18.99 -25.14
N ALA A 395 7.65 19.28 -25.50
CA ALA A 395 8.26 20.59 -25.42
C ALA A 395 7.58 21.61 -26.34
N GLY A 396 7.04 21.17 -27.48
CA GLY A 396 6.17 22.00 -28.33
C GLY A 396 4.93 22.56 -27.60
N LYS A 397 4.50 21.91 -26.51
CA LYS A 397 3.36 22.31 -25.66
C LYS A 397 3.79 22.80 -24.25
N ASN A 398 5.09 22.88 -23.96
CA ASN A 398 5.62 23.25 -22.64
C ASN A 398 6.91 24.09 -22.77
N ASP A 399 6.79 25.41 -22.61
CA ASP A 399 7.88 26.36 -22.83
C ASP A 399 9.08 26.20 -21.89
N LYS A 400 8.86 25.65 -20.69
CA LYS A 400 9.94 25.36 -19.73
C LYS A 400 10.80 24.19 -20.19
N LEU A 401 10.15 23.10 -20.62
CA LEU A 401 10.83 21.92 -21.18
C LEU A 401 11.52 22.26 -22.51
N LYS A 402 10.92 23.14 -23.31
CA LYS A 402 11.49 23.66 -24.57
C LYS A 402 12.78 24.45 -24.34
N LYS A 403 12.84 25.27 -23.28
CA LYS A 403 14.06 26.00 -22.90
C LYS A 403 15.16 25.03 -22.46
N GLU A 404 14.85 24.07 -21.60
CA GLU A 404 15.83 23.11 -21.08
C GLU A 404 16.42 22.19 -22.17
N LEU A 405 15.60 21.75 -23.15
CA LEU A 405 16.08 21.00 -24.32
C LEU A 405 16.98 21.86 -25.23
N LYS A 406 16.61 23.12 -25.50
CA LYS A 406 17.40 24.03 -26.34
C LYS A 406 18.79 24.34 -25.76
N THR A 407 18.91 24.51 -24.44
CA THR A 407 20.19 24.89 -23.79
C THR A 407 21.26 23.80 -23.88
N ARG A 408 20.87 22.53 -24.06
CA ARG A 408 21.79 21.38 -24.19
C ARG A 408 21.93 20.81 -25.59
N MET A 409 21.20 21.35 -26.58
CA MET A 409 21.36 20.96 -28.00
C MET A 409 22.45 21.77 -28.72
N HIS A 410 22.97 22.84 -28.10
CA HIS A 410 24.06 23.68 -28.61
C HIS A 410 25.38 23.51 -27.84
N ARG A 411 25.47 22.47 -27.00
CA ARG A 411 26.71 21.90 -26.46
C ARG A 411 26.75 20.44 -26.86
#